data_AF-Q8YKE0-F1
#
_entry.id   AF-Q8YKE0-F1
#
_cell.length_a   1.000
_cell.length_b   1.000
_cell.length_c   1.000
_cell.angle_alpha   90.00
_cell.angle_beta   90.00
_cell.angle_gamma   90.00
#
_symmetry.space_group_name_H-M   'P 1'
#
loop_
_entity.id
_entity.type
_entity.pdbx_description
1 polymer ?
#
loop_
_entity_poly.entity_id
_entity_poly.type
_entity_poly.pdbx_seq_one_letter_code
_entity_poly.pdbx_strand_id
1 'polypeptide(L)'
;MPKIPECDRCLLYSHNPHIICAVHPDGVDGDSCLDFREDPNAQIEKLWQPEGATYYNGELILQPRQRWTLEEQLELLDWHPLFTGKCPQCGAEYERDYISRVHWDCPNSECGWMDDSV
;
A
#
# COMPACT_ATOMS: atom_id res chain seq x y z
N MET A 1 -21.19 0.41 7.10
CA MET A 1 -21.36 1.87 7.25
C MET A 1 -20.12 2.53 6.67
N PRO A 2 -20.24 3.42 5.67
CA PRO A 2 -19.10 4.21 5.21
C PRO A 2 -18.58 5.06 6.37
N LYS A 3 -17.25 5.12 6.53
CA LYS A 3 -16.63 5.97 7.54
C LYS A 3 -16.96 7.43 7.23
N ILE A 4 -17.44 8.17 8.21
CA ILE A 4 -17.57 9.63 8.08
C ILE A 4 -16.15 10.22 8.00
N PRO A 5 -15.90 11.22 7.13
CA PRO A 5 -14.59 11.82 6.96
C PRO A 5 -13.95 12.36 8.24
N GLU A 6 -14.77 12.72 9.23
CA GLU A 6 -14.38 13.34 10.49
C GLU A 6 -13.95 12.31 11.56
N CYS A 7 -14.11 11.02 11.28
CA CYS A 7 -13.92 9.94 12.26
C CYS A 7 -12.48 9.85 12.77
N ASP A 8 -11.48 10.24 11.97
CA ASP A 8 -10.06 10.26 12.34
C ASP A 8 -9.71 11.38 13.34
N ARG A 9 -10.60 12.36 13.52
CA ARG A 9 -10.42 13.53 14.39
C ARG A 9 -11.29 13.49 15.63
N CYS A 10 -12.03 12.40 15.84
CA CYS A 10 -12.91 12.30 16.99
C CYS A 10 -12.15 11.94 18.27
N LEU A 11 -12.49 12.59 19.38
CA LEU A 11 -11.81 12.51 20.68
C LEU A 11 -11.70 11.08 21.24
N LEU A 12 -12.67 10.21 20.92
CA LEU A 12 -12.74 8.84 21.43
C LEU A 12 -12.55 7.80 20.32
N TYR A 13 -12.04 8.20 19.15
CA TYR A 13 -11.79 7.28 18.06
C TYR A 13 -10.59 6.37 18.38
N SER A 14 -10.88 5.13 18.75
CA SER A 14 -9.86 4.11 19.04
C SER A 14 -9.23 3.47 17.79
N HIS A 15 -9.54 3.97 16.59
CA HIS A 15 -9.18 3.37 15.29
C HIS A 15 -9.65 1.90 15.11
N ASN A 16 -10.47 1.37 16.02
CA ASN A 16 -10.93 -0.01 16.00
C ASN A 16 -12.47 -0.07 15.98
N PRO A 17 -13.09 -0.53 14.88
CA PRO A 17 -14.54 -0.59 14.77
C PRO A 17 -15.18 -1.59 15.76
N HIS A 18 -14.44 -2.60 16.22
CA HIS A 18 -14.96 -3.57 17.19
C HIS A 18 -15.16 -2.96 18.58
N ILE A 19 -14.37 -1.95 18.93
CA ILE A 19 -14.49 -1.26 20.22
C ILE A 19 -15.75 -0.39 20.23
N ILE A 20 -16.06 0.27 19.11
CA ILE A 20 -17.25 1.13 18.98
C ILE A 20 -18.54 0.30 19.12
N CYS A 21 -18.62 -0.87 18.47
CA CYS A 21 -19.78 -1.76 18.58
C CYS A 21 -19.93 -2.39 19.98
N ALA A 22 -18.84 -2.54 20.73
CA ALA A 22 -18.90 -3.05 22.11
C ALA A 22 -19.41 -1.98 23.09
N VAL A 23 -19.10 -0.71 22.85
CA VAL A 23 -19.51 0.42 23.69
C VAL A 23 -20.96 0.84 23.39
N HIS A 24 -21.36 0.81 22.11
CA HIS A 24 -22.71 1.17 21.66
C HIS A 24 -23.33 0.06 20.78
N PRO A 25 -23.79 -1.06 21.39
CA PRO A 25 -24.34 -2.20 20.65
C PRO A 25 -25.65 -1.88 19.91
N ASP A 26 -26.48 -1.00 20.48
CA ASP A 26 -27.76 -0.57 19.90
C ASP A 26 -27.64 0.69 19.02
N GLY A 27 -26.42 1.19 18.83
CA GLY A 27 -26.16 2.47 18.18
C GLY A 27 -26.23 3.65 19.15
N VAL A 28 -26.24 4.86 18.60
CA VAL A 28 -26.26 6.11 19.37
C VAL A 28 -27.70 6.58 19.56
N ASP A 29 -28.04 7.01 20.77
CA ASP A 29 -29.36 7.62 21.04
C ASP A 29 -29.35 9.10 20.64
N GLY A 30 -30.06 9.43 19.56
CA GLY A 30 -30.24 10.80 19.06
C GLY A 30 -29.22 11.23 18.00
N ASP A 31 -29.20 12.53 17.69
CA ASP A 31 -28.41 13.09 16.58
C ASP A 31 -26.97 13.48 16.97
N SER A 32 -26.62 13.36 18.24
CA SER A 32 -25.31 13.73 18.77
C SER A 32 -24.66 12.55 19.49
N CYS A 33 -23.41 12.26 19.17
CA CYS A 33 -22.67 11.19 19.81
C CYS A 33 -21.35 11.71 20.38
N LEU A 34 -21.08 11.35 21.63
CA LEU A 34 -19.84 11.70 22.33
C LEU A 34 -18.60 11.11 21.64
N ASP A 35 -18.72 9.92 21.05
CA ASP A 35 -17.62 9.26 20.35
C ASP A 35 -17.25 9.94 19.03
N PHE A 36 -18.16 10.73 18.47
CA PHE A 36 -17.96 11.45 17.21
C PHE A 36 -17.69 12.95 17.41
N ARG A 37 -17.36 13.37 18.64
CA ARG A 37 -16.94 14.76 18.91
C ARG A 37 -15.54 15.00 18.38
N GLU A 38 -15.36 16.05 17.57
CA GLU A 38 -14.02 16.51 17.19
C GLU A 38 -13.17 16.79 18.43
N ASP A 39 -11.93 16.29 18.45
CA ASP A 39 -10.95 16.62 19.47
C ASP A 39 -10.50 18.08 19.28
N PRO A 40 -10.75 18.98 20.25
CA PRO A 40 -10.33 20.38 20.15
C PRO A 40 -8.81 20.56 20.13
N ASN A 41 -8.05 19.52 20.48
CA ASN A 41 -6.59 19.50 20.44
C ASN A 41 -6.03 18.73 19.25
N ALA A 42 -6.88 18.15 18.39
CA ALA A 42 -6.41 17.50 17.18
C ALA A 42 -5.68 18.54 16.31
N GLN A 43 -4.37 18.35 16.16
CA GLN A 43 -3.63 19.13 15.19
C GLN A 43 -4.13 18.72 13.81
N ILE A 44 -4.51 19.71 13.00
CA ILE A 44 -4.78 19.48 11.58
C ILE A 44 -3.44 19.12 10.96
N GLU A 45 -3.08 17.84 10.99
CA GLU A 45 -2.00 17.32 10.15
C GLU A 45 -2.47 17.47 8.70
N LYS A 46 -2.23 18.64 8.13
CA LYS A 46 -2.21 18.80 6.69
C LYS A 46 -0.97 18.02 6.24
N LEU A 47 -1.15 16.72 6.01
CA LEU A 47 -0.24 15.85 5.27
C LEU A 47 -0.22 16.29 3.80
N TRP A 48 -0.01 17.59 3.57
CA TRP A 48 0.20 18.12 2.25
C TRP A 48 1.57 17.61 1.80
N GLN A 49 1.56 16.84 0.73
CA GLN A 49 2.76 16.41 0.03
C GLN A 49 2.68 16.91 -1.41
N PRO A 50 3.79 17.40 -1.99
CA PRO A 50 3.84 17.73 -3.40
C PRO A 50 3.50 16.50 -4.25
N GLU A 51 2.80 16.70 -5.37
CA GLU A 51 2.57 15.60 -6.32
C GLU A 51 3.90 14.99 -6.77
N GLY A 52 4.02 13.66 -6.65
CA GLY A 52 5.25 12.94 -6.97
C GLY A 52 6.33 12.93 -5.87
N ALA A 53 6.02 13.41 -4.66
CA ALA A 53 6.94 13.37 -3.53
C ALA A 53 6.27 12.79 -2.27
N THR A 54 7.07 12.15 -1.42
CA THR A 54 6.64 11.60 -0.13
C THR A 54 7.66 11.92 0.95
N TYR A 55 7.18 12.21 2.16
CA TYR A 55 8.06 12.35 3.31
C TYR A 55 8.41 10.97 3.89
N TYR A 56 9.70 10.69 4.06
CA TYR A 56 10.20 9.51 4.76
C TYR A 56 11.20 9.96 5.83
N ASN A 57 10.96 9.61 7.09
CA ASN A 57 11.74 10.10 8.24
C ASN A 57 11.87 11.64 8.31
N GLY A 58 10.86 12.37 7.83
CA GLY A 58 10.86 13.83 7.80
C GLY A 58 11.65 14.44 6.62
N GLU A 59 12.31 13.63 5.79
CA GLU A 59 12.95 14.09 4.55
C GLU A 59 12.00 13.93 3.36
N LEU A 60 11.98 14.93 2.49
CA LEU A 60 11.21 14.88 1.25
C LEU A 60 11.95 14.00 0.23
N ILE A 61 11.39 12.83 -0.07
CA ILE A 61 11.88 11.95 -1.13
C ILE A 61 11.02 12.18 -2.38
N LEU A 62 11.67 12.56 -3.48
CA LEU A 62 11.03 12.52 -4.79
C LEU A 62 10.83 11.06 -5.15
N GLN A 63 9.59 10.64 -5.36
CA GLN A 63 9.39 9.30 -5.89
C GLN A 63 10.04 9.26 -7.28
N PRO A 64 10.82 8.21 -7.60
CA PRO A 64 11.22 7.96 -8.97
C PRO A 64 9.96 8.07 -9.81
N ARG A 65 10.01 8.82 -10.94
CA ARG A 65 8.87 8.90 -11.85
C ARG A 65 8.44 7.46 -12.11
N GLN A 66 7.26 7.09 -11.62
CA GLN A 66 6.71 5.77 -11.88
C GLN A 66 6.61 5.69 -13.40
N ARG A 67 7.53 4.95 -14.01
CA ARG A 67 7.50 4.69 -15.45
C ARG A 67 6.24 3.92 -15.82
N TRP A 68 5.66 3.22 -14.83
CA TRP A 68 4.54 2.32 -14.98
C TRP A 68 3.27 2.86 -14.33
N THR A 69 2.14 2.70 -15.03
CA THR A 69 0.81 2.89 -14.44
C THR A 69 0.54 1.86 -13.34
N LEU A 70 -0.55 2.05 -12.59
CA LEU A 70 -0.96 1.07 -11.58
C LEU A 70 -1.23 -0.30 -12.21
N GLU A 71 -1.88 -0.32 -13.37
CA GLU A 71 -2.19 -1.54 -14.12
C GLU A 71 -0.92 -2.27 -14.56
N GLU A 72 0.07 -1.55 -15.10
CA GLU A 72 1.36 -2.12 -15.50
C GLU A 72 2.14 -2.65 -14.29
N GLN A 73 2.05 -1.99 -13.13
CA GLN A 73 2.63 -2.50 -11.88
C GLN A 73 1.96 -3.78 -11.41
N LEU A 74 0.62 -3.88 -11.52
CA LEU A 74 -0.11 -5.09 -11.17
C LEU A 74 0.25 -6.24 -12.11
N GLU A 75 0.38 -5.97 -13.41
CA GLU A 75 0.82 -6.97 -14.38
C GLU A 75 2.19 -7.55 -13.99
N LEU A 76 3.15 -6.70 -13.60
CA LEU A 76 4.48 -7.18 -13.18
C LEU A 76 4.43 -8.22 -12.06
N LEU A 77 3.51 -8.08 -11.09
CA LEU A 77 3.35 -9.04 -9.99
C LEU A 77 2.94 -10.43 -10.49
N ASP A 78 2.19 -10.48 -11.59
CA ASP A 78 1.63 -11.72 -12.13
C ASP A 78 2.58 -12.43 -13.11
N TRP A 79 3.50 -11.71 -13.76
CA TRP A 79 4.34 -12.30 -14.81
C TRP A 79 5.85 -12.29 -14.50
N HIS A 80 6.37 -11.36 -13.70
CA HIS A 80 7.81 -11.17 -13.57
C HIS A 80 8.48 -12.21 -12.64
N PRO A 81 9.62 -12.82 -13.02
CA PRO A 81 10.31 -13.84 -12.21
C PRO A 81 10.68 -13.41 -10.79
N LEU A 82 10.93 -12.12 -10.56
CA LEU A 82 11.15 -11.54 -9.22
C LEU A 82 10.01 -11.87 -8.25
N PHE A 83 8.77 -11.90 -8.73
CA PHE A 83 7.58 -12.11 -7.92
C PHE A 83 7.06 -13.55 -8.04
N THR A 84 7.06 -14.11 -9.24
CA THR A 84 6.51 -15.45 -9.50
C THR A 84 7.50 -16.59 -9.22
N GLY A 85 8.81 -16.29 -9.24
CA GLY A 85 9.87 -17.29 -9.19
C GLY A 85 9.96 -18.17 -10.44
N LYS A 86 9.25 -17.82 -11.52
CA LYS A 86 9.13 -18.62 -12.74
C LYS A 86 9.34 -17.79 -13.99
N CYS A 87 9.90 -18.41 -15.03
CA CYS A 87 10.07 -17.75 -16.32
C CYS A 87 8.70 -17.56 -16.97
N PRO A 88 8.32 -16.36 -17.43
CA PRO A 88 7.03 -16.11 -18.05
C PRO A 88 6.84 -16.88 -19.37
N GLN A 89 7.93 -17.24 -20.05
CA GLN A 89 7.88 -17.89 -21.36
C GLN A 89 7.91 -19.43 -21.28
N CYS A 90 8.78 -20.01 -20.47
CA CYS A 90 8.92 -21.48 -20.39
C CYS A 90 8.51 -22.09 -19.04
N GLY A 91 8.19 -21.28 -18.03
CA GLY A 91 7.79 -21.75 -16.70
C GLY A 91 8.92 -22.35 -15.86
N ALA A 92 10.18 -22.26 -16.31
CA ALA A 92 11.33 -22.72 -15.56
C ALA A 92 11.42 -22.02 -14.20
N GLU A 93 11.72 -22.79 -13.14
CA GLU A 93 11.84 -22.27 -11.78
C GLU A 93 13.22 -21.65 -11.55
N TYR A 94 13.24 -20.50 -10.89
CA TYR A 94 14.46 -19.83 -10.48
C TYR A 94 14.92 -20.33 -9.11
N GLU A 95 16.24 -20.41 -8.92
CA GLU A 95 16.81 -20.69 -7.61
C GLU A 95 16.48 -19.55 -6.63
N ARG A 96 16.02 -19.91 -5.42
CA ARG A 96 15.49 -18.97 -4.43
C ARG A 96 16.56 -18.18 -3.66
N ASP A 97 17.80 -18.13 -4.13
CA ASP A 97 18.82 -17.26 -3.52
C ASP A 97 18.61 -15.82 -4.01
N TYR A 98 17.62 -15.16 -3.41
CA TYR A 98 17.11 -13.85 -3.84
C TYR A 98 18.00 -12.67 -3.42
N ILE A 99 19.00 -12.89 -2.54
CA ILE A 99 19.70 -11.80 -1.86
C ILE A 99 20.75 -11.13 -2.76
N SER A 100 21.14 -11.76 -3.87
CA SER A 100 22.24 -11.29 -4.73
C SER A 100 21.92 -11.24 -6.22
N ARG A 101 20.69 -11.56 -6.62
CA ARG A 101 20.32 -11.70 -8.03
C ARG A 101 19.92 -10.34 -8.63
N VAL A 102 20.80 -9.82 -9.48
CA VAL A 102 20.62 -8.55 -10.22
C VAL A 102 19.98 -8.76 -11.59
N HIS A 103 20.10 -9.96 -12.17
CA HIS A 103 19.59 -10.30 -13.49
C HIS A 103 18.61 -11.47 -13.42
N TRP A 104 17.48 -11.33 -14.10
CA TRP A 104 16.41 -12.34 -14.14
C TRP A 104 16.39 -13.17 -15.41
N ASP A 105 17.48 -13.23 -16.18
CA ASP A 105 17.54 -14.06 -17.39
C ASP A 105 17.16 -15.52 -17.11
N CYS A 106 16.43 -16.11 -18.06
CA CYS A 106 15.88 -17.44 -17.88
C CYS A 106 16.99 -18.50 -17.77
N PRO A 107 16.96 -19.36 -16.73
CA PRO A 107 17.98 -20.38 -16.53
C PRO A 107 17.94 -21.49 -17.60
N ASN A 108 16.80 -21.66 -18.28
CA ASN A 108 16.70 -22.60 -19.39
C ASN A 108 17.34 -22.00 -20.66
N SER A 109 18.47 -22.59 -21.08
CA SER A 109 19.22 -22.19 -22.27
C SER A 109 18.42 -22.28 -23.58
N GLU A 110 17.34 -23.07 -23.62
CA GLU A 110 16.49 -23.20 -24.81
C GLU A 110 15.42 -22.10 -24.88
N CYS A 111 15.15 -21.36 -23.79
CA CYS A 111 14.10 -20.35 -23.73
C CYS A 111 14.59 -18.99 -24.27
N GLY A 112 15.80 -18.57 -23.87
CA GLY A 112 16.39 -17.30 -24.30
C GLY A 112 15.70 -16.03 -23.78
N TRP A 113 14.79 -16.15 -22.80
CA TRP A 113 14.13 -14.99 -22.20
C TRP A 113 15.13 -14.19 -21.34
N MET A 114 15.16 -12.88 -21.53
CA MET A 114 16.02 -11.94 -20.80
C MET A 114 15.18 -10.81 -20.20
N ASP A 115 15.60 -10.33 -19.04
CA ASP A 115 14.92 -9.24 -18.35
C ASP A 115 15.45 -7.88 -18.84
N ASP A 116 14.67 -7.21 -19.68
CA ASP A 116 14.99 -5.88 -20.23
C ASP A 116 14.51 -4.73 -19.32
N SER A 117 14.03 -5.00 -18.09
CA SER A 117 13.51 -3.98 -17.18
C SER A 117 14.62 -3.21 -16.44
N VAL A 118 15.23 -2.22 -17.12
CA VAL A 118 16.21 -1.26 -16.52
C VAL A 118 15.78 0.20 -16.70
#